data_AF-A0A6A1V280-F1
#
_entry.id   AF-A0A6A1V280-F1
#
_cell.length_a   1.000
_cell.length_b   1.000
_cell.length_c   1.000
_cell.angle_alpha   90.00
_cell.angle_beta   90.00
_cell.angle_gamma   90.00
#
_symmetry.space_group_name_H-M   'P 1'
#
loop_
_entity.id
_entity.type
_entity.pdbx_description
1 polymer ?
#
loop_
_entity_poly.entity_id
_entity_poly.type
_entity_poly.pdbx_seq_one_letter_code
_entity_poly.pdbx_strand_id
1 'polypeptide(L)'
;MIVSIPDGLTGGDYKASSMLSSHIGSLVRQHVPFQTTKWKEVSDQVKCYVINRVLDDFQLDYDRPEDRITVTSTMNTAYKMHRNRMYQHYLVFNSKEEVRLEEARLEIEEMRARQMEYEELLVKRSEMEQTMQEHQQMMEE
;
A
#
# COMPACT_ATOMS: atom_id res chain seq x y z
N MET A 1 0.76 12.67 -18.85
CA MET A 1 -0.36 12.48 -19.80
C MET A 1 -1.40 13.51 -19.41
N ILE A 2 -1.61 14.53 -20.23
CA ILE A 2 -2.48 15.66 -19.86
C ILE A 2 -3.92 15.24 -20.09
N VAL A 3 -4.73 15.23 -19.03
CA VAL A 3 -6.15 14.88 -19.06
C VAL A 3 -6.95 16.16 -18.79
N SER A 4 -7.76 16.57 -19.75
CA SER A 4 -8.66 17.73 -19.63
C SER A 4 -10.02 17.28 -19.09
N ILE A 5 -10.61 18.04 -18.16
CA ILE A 5 -11.97 17.81 -17.67
C ILE A 5 -12.90 18.80 -18.40
N PRO A 6 -13.84 18.35 -19.24
CA PRO A 6 -14.70 19.26 -20.01
C PRO A 6 -15.74 19.96 -19.11
N ASP A 7 -16.03 21.22 -19.46
CA ASP A 7 -16.92 22.09 -18.72
C ASP A 7 -18.40 21.69 -18.81
N GLY A 8 -19.07 21.70 -17.65
CA GLY A 8 -20.51 22.02 -17.58
C GLY A 8 -21.51 20.90 -17.89
N LEU A 9 -21.09 19.64 -18.04
CA LEU A 9 -22.05 18.54 -18.24
C LEU A 9 -22.09 17.57 -17.06
N THR A 10 -23.23 17.60 -16.37
CA THR A 10 -23.72 16.57 -15.45
C THR A 10 -23.90 15.26 -16.22
N GLY A 11 -22.80 14.51 -16.39
CA GLY A 11 -22.80 13.17 -16.96
C GLY A 11 -22.00 13.06 -18.26
N GLY A 12 -20.70 12.76 -18.16
CA GLY A 12 -19.93 12.41 -19.35
C GLY A 12 -18.41 12.59 -19.30
N ASP A 13 -17.72 12.17 -18.25
CA ASP A 13 -16.36 11.61 -18.38
C ASP A 13 -15.92 10.94 -17.06
N TYR A 14 -16.48 9.75 -16.83
CA TYR A 14 -16.15 8.91 -15.69
C TYR A 14 -14.64 8.60 -15.61
N LYS A 15 -13.95 8.59 -16.76
CA LYS A 15 -12.53 8.24 -16.86
C LYS A 15 -11.61 9.37 -16.41
N ALA A 16 -11.82 10.59 -16.89
CA ALA A 16 -11.04 11.75 -16.43
C ALA A 16 -11.25 12.00 -14.93
N SER A 17 -12.50 11.90 -14.48
CA SER A 17 -12.86 12.02 -13.06
C SER A 17 -12.25 10.90 -12.20
N SER A 18 -12.23 9.64 -12.68
CA SER A 18 -11.61 8.54 -11.92
C SER A 18 -10.09 8.64 -11.90
N MET A 19 -9.47 9.14 -12.97
CA MET A 19 -8.03 9.41 -13.02
C MET A 19 -7.64 10.52 -12.04
N LEU A 20 -8.37 11.64 -12.04
CA LEU A 20 -8.16 12.72 -11.08
C LEU A 20 -8.32 12.23 -9.64
N SER A 21 -9.41 11.52 -9.34
CA SER A 21 -9.67 10.97 -8.00
C SER A 21 -8.60 9.96 -7.55
N SER A 22 -8.15 9.09 -8.45
CA SER A 22 -7.09 8.12 -8.15
C SER A 22 -5.76 8.80 -7.88
N HIS A 23 -5.40 9.80 -8.68
CA HIS A 23 -4.17 10.58 -8.54
C HIS A 23 -4.15 11.38 -7.24
N ILE A 24 -5.21 12.16 -6.97
CA ILE A 24 -5.40 12.87 -5.70
C ILE A 24 -5.33 11.90 -4.53
N GLY A 25 -6.01 10.74 -4.64
CA GLY A 25 -5.99 9.72 -3.62
C GLY A 25 -4.59 9.21 -3.31
N SER A 26 -3.75 9.02 -4.32
CA SER A 26 -2.34 8.61 -4.13
C SER A 26 -1.54 9.68 -3.41
N LEU A 27 -1.60 10.93 -3.89
CA LEU A 27 -0.89 12.06 -3.29
C LEU A 27 -1.27 12.26 -1.82
N VAL A 28 -2.56 12.16 -1.50
CA VAL A 28 -3.06 12.26 -0.12
C VAL A 28 -2.47 11.16 0.76
N ARG A 29 -2.45 9.89 0.31
CA ARG A 29 -1.90 8.78 1.09
C ARG A 29 -0.38 8.85 1.28
N GLN A 30 0.33 9.42 0.31
CA GLN A 30 1.80 9.48 0.33
C GLN A 30 2.33 10.67 1.14
N HIS A 31 1.63 11.81 1.11
CA HIS A 31 2.18 13.07 1.60
C HIS A 31 1.40 13.73 2.74
N VAL A 32 0.14 13.34 2.98
CA VAL A 32 -0.63 13.93 4.07
C VAL A 32 -0.39 13.15 5.36
N PRO A 33 0.02 13.81 6.46
CA PRO A 33 0.29 13.15 7.73
C PRO A 33 -0.94 12.39 8.24
N PHE A 34 -0.74 11.13 8.62
CA PHE A 34 -1.81 10.31 9.20
C PHE A 34 -2.15 10.71 10.64
N GLN A 35 -1.22 11.37 11.35
CA GLN A 35 -1.37 11.73 12.77
C GLN A 35 -2.42 12.84 12.99
N THR A 36 -2.65 13.70 12.00
CA THR A 36 -3.64 14.78 12.14
C THR A 36 -5.05 14.21 12.23
N THR A 37 -5.93 14.74 13.10
CA THR A 37 -7.24 14.10 13.28
C THR A 37 -8.28 14.55 12.28
N LYS A 38 -8.13 15.77 11.77
CA LYS A 38 -9.10 16.41 10.88
C LYS A 38 -8.37 17.03 9.69
N TRP A 39 -8.99 17.00 8.52
CA TRP A 39 -8.44 17.61 7.31
C TRP A 39 -8.11 19.10 7.50
N LYS A 40 -8.92 19.82 8.28
CA LYS A 40 -8.70 21.23 8.60
C LYS A 40 -7.42 21.50 9.40
N GLU A 41 -6.88 20.49 10.10
CA GLU A 41 -5.67 20.57 10.92
C GLU A 41 -4.40 20.28 10.09
N VAL A 42 -4.54 19.78 8.85
CA VAL A 42 -3.41 19.63 7.92
C VAL A 42 -2.88 21.01 7.57
N SER A 43 -1.55 21.16 7.55
CA SER A 43 -0.89 22.42 7.23
C SER A 43 -1.19 22.85 5.79
N ASP A 44 -1.30 24.17 5.57
CA ASP A 44 -1.58 24.69 4.24
C ASP A 44 -0.42 24.41 3.26
N GLN A 45 0.82 24.34 3.75
CA GLN A 45 1.97 23.93 2.94
C GLN A 45 1.77 22.55 2.30
N VAL A 46 1.27 21.57 3.07
CA VAL A 46 1.01 20.21 2.55
C VAL A 46 -0.17 20.23 1.57
N LYS A 47 -1.23 20.99 1.87
CA LYS A 47 -2.38 21.14 0.96
C LYS A 47 -1.94 21.76 -0.37
N CYS A 48 -1.18 22.85 -0.33
CA CYS A 48 -0.63 23.51 -1.51
C CYS A 48 0.28 22.59 -2.31
N TYR A 49 1.13 21.79 -1.65
CA TYR A 49 1.96 20.80 -2.35
C TYR A 49 1.11 19.81 -3.15
N VAL A 50 0.08 19.22 -2.53
CA VAL A 50 -0.80 18.27 -3.22
C VAL A 50 -1.56 18.95 -4.36
N ILE A 51 -2.05 20.17 -4.16
CA ILE A 51 -2.75 20.95 -5.21
C ILE A 51 -1.81 21.22 -6.39
N ASN A 52 -0.61 21.73 -6.13
CA ASN A 52 0.35 22.05 -7.20
C ASN A 52 0.69 20.81 -8.04
N ARG A 53 0.89 19.64 -7.40
CA ARG A 53 1.11 18.38 -8.11
C ARG A 53 -0.07 17.96 -8.99
N VAL A 54 -1.31 18.20 -8.53
CA VAL A 54 -2.51 17.95 -9.34
C VAL A 54 -2.55 18.90 -10.55
N LEU A 55 -2.20 20.16 -10.36
CA LEU A 55 -2.17 21.16 -11.44
C LEU A 55 -1.04 20.90 -12.45
N ASP A 56 0.06 20.25 -12.05
CA ASP A 56 1.13 19.83 -12.97
C ASP A 56 0.65 18.76 -13.96
N ASP A 57 -0.23 17.86 -13.51
CA ASP A 57 -0.66 16.68 -14.28
C ASP A 57 -2.02 16.86 -14.98
N PHE A 58 -2.85 17.82 -14.54
CA PHE A 58 -4.20 18.08 -15.05
C PHE A 58 -4.37 19.54 -15.47
N GLN A 59 -4.99 19.75 -16.64
CA GLN A 59 -5.40 21.09 -17.08
C GLN A 59 -6.68 21.49 -16.34
N LEU A 60 -6.51 22.08 -15.15
CA LEU A 60 -7.59 22.61 -14.33
C LEU A 60 -7.43 24.11 -14.15
N ASP A 61 -8.54 24.84 -14.23
CA ASP A 61 -8.55 26.26 -13.89
C ASP A 61 -8.83 26.38 -12.38
N TYR A 62 -7.78 26.59 -11.58
CA TYR A 62 -7.94 26.65 -10.13
C TYR A 62 -8.59 27.95 -9.62
N ASP A 63 -8.64 28.99 -10.46
CA ASP A 63 -9.35 30.23 -10.15
C ASP A 63 -10.86 30.00 -10.26
N ARG A 64 -11.27 29.12 -11.17
CA ARG A 64 -12.65 28.65 -11.31
C ARG A 64 -13.15 27.95 -10.02
N PRO A 65 -14.28 28.38 -9.45
CA PRO A 65 -14.77 27.83 -8.19
C PRO A 65 -15.16 26.35 -8.27
N GLU A 66 -15.69 25.88 -9.40
CA GLU A 66 -16.09 24.48 -9.59
C GLU A 66 -14.92 23.50 -9.49
N ASP A 67 -13.80 23.83 -10.16
CA ASP A 67 -12.59 23.02 -10.19
C ASP A 67 -11.93 23.01 -8.79
N ARG A 68 -11.85 24.18 -8.15
CA ARG A 68 -11.37 24.31 -6.77
C ARG A 68 -12.20 23.48 -5.79
N ILE A 69 -13.53 23.52 -5.91
CA ILE A 69 -14.44 22.73 -5.08
C ILE A 69 -14.24 21.23 -5.34
N THR A 70 -14.11 20.84 -6.60
CA THR A 70 -13.89 19.44 -7.00
C THR A 70 -12.60 18.91 -6.39
N VAL A 71 -11.45 19.54 -6.65
CA VAL A 71 -10.14 19.12 -6.11
C VAL A 71 -10.18 19.06 -4.57
N THR A 72 -10.71 20.10 -3.93
CA THR A 72 -10.77 20.17 -2.45
C THR A 72 -11.67 19.08 -1.86
N SER A 73 -12.84 18.83 -2.46
CA SER A 73 -13.79 17.81 -1.98
C SER A 73 -13.25 16.39 -2.19
N THR A 74 -12.59 16.13 -3.32
CA THR A 74 -11.91 14.86 -3.61
C THR A 74 -10.77 14.61 -2.63
N MET A 75 -9.93 15.62 -2.34
CA MET A 75 -8.86 15.52 -1.33
C MET A 75 -9.42 15.18 0.06
N ASN A 76 -10.47 15.88 0.51
CA ASN A 76 -11.09 15.65 1.81
C ASN A 76 -11.70 14.24 1.91
N THR A 77 -12.35 13.78 0.83
CA THR A 77 -12.93 12.43 0.75
C THR A 77 -11.85 11.36 0.79
N ALA A 78 -10.79 11.52 -0.03
CA ALA A 78 -9.65 10.61 -0.05
C ALA A 78 -8.98 10.53 1.33
N TYR A 79 -8.80 11.66 2.01
CA TYR A 79 -8.22 11.72 3.35
C TYR A 79 -9.10 10.99 4.38
N LYS A 80 -10.40 11.29 4.41
CA LYS A 80 -11.35 10.61 5.31
C LYS A 80 -11.40 9.10 5.08
N MET A 81 -11.44 8.67 3.82
CA MET A 81 -11.45 7.25 3.46
C MET A 81 -10.15 6.56 3.87
N HIS A 82 -9.00 7.17 3.58
CA HIS A 82 -7.71 6.63 3.99
C HIS A 82 -7.61 6.52 5.51
N ARG A 83 -8.02 7.58 6.22
CA ARG A 83 -8.04 7.59 7.67
C ARG A 83 -8.95 6.50 8.24
N ASN A 84 -10.17 6.40 7.72
CA ASN A 84 -11.11 5.38 8.17
C ASN A 84 -10.56 3.98 7.93
N ARG A 85 -9.97 3.70 6.76
CA ARG A 85 -9.31 2.41 6.49
C ARG A 85 -8.20 2.10 7.47
N MET A 86 -7.34 3.07 7.77
CA MET A 86 -6.28 2.90 8.76
C MET A 86 -6.84 2.71 10.16
N TYR A 87 -7.86 3.49 10.56
CA TYR A 87 -8.54 3.30 11.84
C TYR A 87 -9.17 1.90 11.94
N GLN A 88 -9.84 1.41 10.89
CA GLN A 88 -10.35 0.03 10.85
C GLN A 88 -9.22 -0.99 10.94
N HIS A 89 -8.10 -0.79 10.25
CA HIS A 89 -6.91 -1.64 10.39
C HIS A 89 -6.40 -1.65 11.84
N TYR A 90 -6.37 -0.48 12.52
CA TYR A 90 -6.03 -0.36 13.93
C TYR A 90 -7.13 -0.79 14.91
N LEU A 91 -8.33 -1.16 14.45
CA LEU A 91 -9.35 -1.79 15.29
C LEU A 91 -9.33 -3.32 15.16
N VAL A 92 -8.86 -3.83 14.02
CA VAL A 92 -8.59 -5.27 13.85
C VAL A 92 -7.49 -5.73 14.81
N PHE A 93 -6.54 -4.84 15.14
CA PHE A 93 -5.51 -5.07 16.14
C PHE A 93 -5.74 -4.10 17.31
N ASN A 94 -5.98 -4.59 18.52
CA ASN A 94 -6.22 -3.79 19.73
C ASN A 94 -5.09 -2.79 20.05
N SER A 95 -3.91 -2.96 19.45
CA SER A 95 -2.81 -2.00 19.58
C SER A 95 -1.81 -2.06 18.42
N LYS A 96 -1.01 -0.99 18.27
CA LYS A 96 0.16 -0.95 17.38
C LYS A 96 1.19 -2.03 17.71
N GLU A 97 1.25 -2.46 18.96
CA GLU A 97 2.16 -3.51 19.41
C GLU A 97 1.73 -4.88 18.90
N GLU A 98 0.42 -5.12 18.81
CA GLU A 98 -0.14 -6.36 18.28
C GLU A 98 0.14 -6.53 16.78
N VAL A 99 0.14 -5.44 16.01
CA VAL A 99 0.57 -5.46 14.60
C VAL A 99 2.03 -5.89 14.46
N ARG A 100 2.92 -5.33 15.29
CA ARG A 100 4.35 -5.70 15.27
C ARG A 100 4.58 -7.14 15.73
N LEU A 101 3.81 -7.59 16.72
CA LEU A 101 3.85 -8.98 17.18
C LEU A 101 3.43 -9.94 16.08
N GLU A 102 2.42 -9.60 15.29
CA GLU A 102 1.98 -10.44 14.17
C GLU A 102 3.00 -10.45 13.02
N GLU A 103 3.59 -9.30 12.69
CA GLU A 103 4.71 -9.22 11.73
C GLU A 103 5.89 -10.09 12.19
N ALA A 104 6.29 -9.99 13.45
CA ALA A 104 7.37 -10.79 14.02
C ALA A 104 7.04 -12.29 14.05
N ARG A 105 5.77 -12.65 14.29
CA ARG A 105 5.31 -14.05 14.24
C ARG A 105 5.45 -14.65 12.84
N LEU A 106 5.02 -13.92 11.81
CA LEU A 106 5.16 -14.35 10.42
C LEU A 106 6.63 -14.55 10.02
N GLU A 107 7.51 -13.63 10.44
CA GLU A 107 8.95 -13.74 10.16
C GLU A 107 9.58 -14.97 10.84
N ILE A 108 9.16 -15.27 12.09
CA ILE A 108 9.59 -16.49 12.82
C ILE A 108 9.09 -17.75 12.11
N GLU A 109 7.86 -17.74 11.61
CA GLU A 109 7.26 -18.88 10.92
C GLU A 109 7.96 -19.17 9.59
N GLU A 110 8.30 -18.12 8.82
CA GLU A 110 9.14 -18.26 7.62
C GLU A 110 10.53 -18.82 7.94
N MET A 111 11.19 -18.32 8.99
CA MET A 111 12.49 -18.83 9.40
C MET A 111 12.43 -20.30 9.80
N ARG A 112 11.39 -20.70 10.54
CA ARG A 112 11.16 -22.10 10.91
C ARG A 112 10.90 -23.00 9.70
N ALA A 113 10.11 -22.52 8.72
CA ALA A 113 9.87 -23.25 7.48
C ALA A 113 11.17 -23.49 6.71
N ARG A 114 12.01 -22.46 6.54
CA ARG A 114 13.34 -22.59 5.88
C ARG A 114 14.25 -23.57 6.62
N GLN A 115 14.23 -23.55 7.95
CA GLN A 115 15.04 -24.46 8.74
C GLN A 115 14.58 -25.91 8.60
N MET A 116 13.26 -26.14 8.59
CA MET A 116 12.68 -27.46 8.38
C MET A 116 13.04 -28.02 6.99
N GLU A 117 12.98 -27.20 5.94
CA GLU A 117 13.41 -27.60 4.60
C GLU A 117 14.89 -27.98 4.55
N TYR A 118 15.75 -27.23 5.25
CA TYR A 118 17.18 -27.55 5.34
C TYR A 118 17.43 -28.88 6.06
N GLU A 119 16.73 -29.11 7.18
CA GLU A 119 16.82 -30.38 7.91
C GLU A 119 16.34 -31.56 7.07
N GLU A 120 15.24 -31.41 6.33
CA GLU A 120 14.74 -32.45 5.42
C GLU A 120 15.75 -32.78 4.31
N LEU A 121 16.42 -31.76 3.75
CA LEU A 121 17.48 -31.96 2.77
C LEU A 121 18.70 -32.69 3.34
N LEU A 122 19.08 -32.39 4.58
CA LEU A 122 20.17 -33.09 5.26
C LEU A 122 19.83 -34.56 5.49
N VAL A 123 18.60 -34.86 5.90
CA VAL A 123 18.12 -36.25 6.07
C VAL A 123 18.19 -37.01 4.74
N LYS A 124 17.61 -36.46 3.66
CA LYS A 124 17.65 -37.08 2.33
C LYS A 124 19.08 -37.32 1.84
N ARG A 125 19.99 -36.39 2.10
CA ARG A 125 21.40 -36.54 1.75
C ARG A 125 22.06 -37.67 2.53
N SER A 126 21.81 -37.78 3.83
CA SER A 126 22.34 -38.86 4.67
C SER A 126 21.83 -40.24 4.20
N GLU A 127 20.56 -40.35 3.84
CA GLU A 127 19.97 -41.60 3.33
C GLU A 127 20.63 -42.02 2.00
N MET A 128 20.89 -41.06 1.09
CA MET A 128 21.63 -41.34 -0.14
C MET A 128 23.07 -41.79 0.12
N GLU A 129 23.77 -41.14 1.05
CA GLU A 129 25.14 -41.51 1.39
C GLU A 129 25.20 -42.92 2.02
N GLN A 130 24.26 -43.27 2.89
CA GLN A 130 24.16 -44.60 3.49
C GLN A 130 23.87 -45.68 2.44
N THR A 131 22.89 -45.45 1.56
CA THR A 131 22.54 -46.43 0.51
C THR A 131 23.70 -46.67 -0.47
N MET A 132 24.49 -45.64 -0.80
CA MET A 132 25.71 -45.81 -1.59
C MET A 132 26.77 -46.63 -0.86
N GLN A 133 26.96 -46.42 0.45
CA GLN A 133 27.91 -47.19 1.25
C GLN A 133 27.52 -48.67 1.33
N GLU A 134 26.24 -48.97 1.54
CA GLU A 134 25.72 -50.34 1.57
C GLU A 134 25.89 -51.03 0.21
N HIS A 135 25.61 -50.33 -0.90
CA HIS A 135 25.82 -50.87 -2.24
C HIS A 135 27.29 -51.17 -2.54
N GLN A 136 28.20 -50.32 -2.07
CA GLN A 136 29.65 -50.52 -2.22
C GLN A 136 30.14 -51.73 -1.41
N GLN A 137 29.67 -51.89 -0.17
CA GLN A 137 30.03 -53.05 0.67
C GLN A 137 29.55 -54.37 0.05
N MET A 138 28.34 -54.41 -0.53
CA MET A 138 27.84 -55.60 -1.23
C MET A 138 28.62 -55.96 -2.49
N MET A 139 29.38 -55.03 -3.08
CA MET A 139 30.24 -55.29 -4.25
C MET A 139 31.64 -55.77 -3.84
N GLU A 140 32.00 -55.68 -2.56
CA GLU A 140 33.30 -56.05 -2.01
C GLU A 140 33.30 -57.41 -1.25
N GLU A 141 32.11 -57.99 -0.98
CA GLU A 141 31.91 -59.37 -0.49
C GLU A 141 31.74 -60.39 -1.64
#